data_AF-A0A182MY54-F1
#
_entry.id   AF-A0A182MY54-F1
#
_cell.length_a   1.000
_cell.length_b   1.000
_cell.length_c   1.000
_cell.angle_alpha   90.00
_cell.angle_beta   90.00
_cell.angle_gamma   90.00
#
_symmetry.space_group_name_H-M   'P 1'
#
loop_
_entity.id
_entity.type
_entity.pdbx_description
1 polymer ?
#
loop_
_entity_poly.entity_id
_entity_poly.type
_entity_poly.pdbx_seq_one_letter_code
_entity_poly.pdbx_strand_id
1 'polypeptide(L)'
;MPRGKYVNHKGRNRNFTNPEELEAQRKKDEEEKKWRKTREADSDDEDEDEEGEEGEGADDSDESDSEEDQGNKGAASVIQIQNPNRVVKKTHRKVAEVDEEEGAQLTRREKEELEKQRAAAAYQKRHAEGKTAQAKADLARLAIIKQHRAEAAARREAEKKEKEAKTKSGS
;
A
#
# COMPACT_ATOMS: atom_id res chain seq x y z
N MET A 1 -37.21 23.17 -16.76
CA MET A 1 -36.50 23.73 -15.58
C MET A 1 -35.01 23.76 -15.89
N PRO A 2 -34.33 24.91 -15.77
CA PRO A 2 -32.94 25.03 -16.18
C PRO A 2 -32.05 24.31 -15.16
N ARG A 3 -31.33 23.27 -15.61
CA ARG A 3 -30.29 22.64 -14.81
C ARG A 3 -29.03 23.50 -14.97
N GLY A 4 -28.64 24.18 -13.90
CA GLY A 4 -27.43 25.02 -13.91
C GLY A 4 -26.18 24.22 -14.27
N LYS A 5 -25.17 24.91 -14.81
CA LYS A 5 -23.89 24.35 -15.27
C LYS A 5 -23.12 23.56 -14.20
N TYR A 6 -23.42 23.79 -12.92
CA TYR A 6 -22.76 23.17 -11.78
C TYR A 6 -23.68 22.23 -11.01
N VAL A 7 -23.13 21.09 -10.61
CA VAL A 7 -23.82 20.10 -9.79
C VAL A 7 -23.79 20.56 -8.33
N ASN A 8 -24.97 20.75 -7.73
CA ASN A 8 -25.07 21.09 -6.31
C ASN A 8 -24.80 19.85 -5.46
N HIS A 9 -23.68 19.84 -4.75
CA HIS A 9 -23.28 18.73 -3.86
C HIS A 9 -23.87 18.85 -2.44
N LYS A 10 -24.63 19.91 -2.15
CA LYS A 10 -25.24 20.14 -0.84
C LYS A 10 -26.37 19.13 -0.60
N GLY A 11 -26.23 18.33 0.48
CA GLY A 11 -27.23 17.33 0.87
C GLY A 11 -27.02 15.93 0.25
N ARG A 12 -25.98 15.75 -0.56
CA ARG A 12 -25.59 14.42 -1.05
C ARG A 12 -24.85 13.65 0.04
N ASN A 13 -25.08 12.34 0.10
CA ASN A 13 -24.36 11.45 1.00
C ASN A 13 -22.85 11.56 0.76
N ARG A 14 -22.08 11.70 1.83
CA ARG A 14 -20.61 11.68 1.76
C ARG A 14 -20.19 10.23 1.68
N ASN A 15 -19.75 9.80 0.50
CA ASN A 15 -19.13 8.50 0.35
C ASN A 15 -17.64 8.67 0.69
N PHE A 16 -17.17 7.97 1.71
CA PHE A 16 -15.74 7.83 1.94
C PHE A 16 -15.26 6.71 1.03
N THR A 17 -14.24 6.99 0.21
CA THR A 17 -13.62 5.98 -0.65
C THR A 17 -13.04 4.88 0.24
N ASN A 18 -13.48 3.65 0.01
CA ASN A 18 -12.97 2.51 0.76
C ASN A 18 -11.51 2.22 0.32
N PRO A 19 -10.63 1.74 1.22
CA PRO A 19 -9.24 1.45 0.88
C PRO A 19 -9.12 0.44 -0.27
N GLU A 20 -10.00 -0.55 -0.31
CA GLU A 20 -10.09 -1.53 -1.39
C GLU A 20 -10.48 -0.89 -2.74
N GLU A 21 -11.29 0.17 -2.72
CA GLU A 21 -11.72 0.89 -3.92
C GLU A 21 -10.59 1.77 -4.48
N LEU A 22 -9.74 2.32 -3.61
CA LEU A 22 -8.52 3.03 -4.00
C LEU A 22 -7.49 2.07 -4.62
N GLU A 23 -7.31 0.89 -4.05
CA GLU A 23 -6.43 -0.13 -4.63
C GLU A 23 -6.94 -0.64 -5.99
N ALA A 24 -8.25 -0.83 -6.12
CA ALA A 24 -8.88 -1.20 -7.39
C ALA A 24 -8.71 -0.10 -8.45
N GLN A 25 -8.86 1.17 -8.09
CA GLN A 25 -8.57 2.29 -8.99
C GLN A 25 -7.10 2.31 -9.41
N ARG A 26 -6.17 2.22 -8.45
CA ARG A 26 -4.73 2.17 -8.76
C ARG A 26 -4.36 1.03 -9.69
N LYS A 27 -4.92 -0.16 -9.46
CA LYS A 27 -4.68 -1.33 -10.31
C LYS A 27 -5.23 -1.11 -11.72
N LYS A 28 -6.42 -0.52 -11.84
CA LYS A 28 -7.02 -0.18 -13.12
C LYS A 28 -6.18 0.85 -13.89
N ASP A 29 -5.69 1.89 -13.22
CA ASP A 29 -4.82 2.90 -13.82
C ASP A 29 -3.48 2.30 -14.27
N GLU A 30 -2.93 1.36 -13.51
CA GLU A 30 -1.71 0.62 -13.87
C GLU A 30 -1.94 -0.32 -15.07
N GLU A 31 -3.09 -0.98 -15.14
CA GLU A 31 -3.48 -1.81 -16.27
C GLU A 31 -3.71 -0.97 -17.53
N GLU A 32 -4.33 0.21 -17.41
CA GLU A 32 -4.56 1.13 -18.52
C GLU A 32 -3.25 1.75 -19.04
N LYS A 33 -2.34 2.11 -18.13
CA LYS A 33 -0.97 2.54 -18.50
C LYS A 33 -0.19 1.44 -19.19
N LYS A 34 -0.29 0.20 -18.71
CA LYS A 34 0.33 -0.96 -19.36
C LYS A 34 -0.28 -1.19 -20.73
N TRP A 35 -1.60 -1.15 -20.87
CA TRP A 35 -2.31 -1.28 -22.14
C TRP A 35 -1.87 -0.21 -23.15
N ARG A 36 -1.79 1.05 -22.72
CA ARG A 36 -1.26 2.14 -23.55
C ARG A 36 0.18 1.86 -23.96
N LYS A 37 1.06 1.55 -23.02
CA LYS A 37 2.48 1.28 -23.30
C LYS A 37 2.70 0.08 -24.23
N THR A 38 1.90 -0.98 -24.10
CA THR A 38 1.98 -2.13 -25.01
C THR A 38 1.44 -1.83 -26.40
N ARG A 39 0.47 -0.91 -26.51
CA ARG A 39 -0.08 -0.48 -27.79
C ARG A 39 0.80 0.55 -28.50
N GLU A 40 1.49 1.37 -27.72
CA GLU A 40 2.48 2.36 -28.17
C GLU A 40 3.77 1.66 -28.59
N ALA A 41 4.17 0.58 -27.90
CA ALA A 41 5.31 -0.27 -28.29
C ALA A 41 5.06 -1.18 -29.52
N ASP A 42 3.81 -1.38 -29.94
CA ASP A 42 3.46 -2.07 -31.19
C ASP A 42 3.36 -1.08 -32.38
N SER A 43 3.53 0.21 -32.10
CA SER A 43 3.42 1.34 -33.04
C SER A 43 4.70 2.19 -33.03
N ASP A 44 5.86 1.58 -32.78
CA ASP A 44 7.17 2.22 -32.73
C ASP A 44 8.09 1.61 -33.81
N ASP A 45 7.85 2.04 -35.05
CA ASP A 45 8.87 2.21 -36.09
C ASP A 45 8.58 3.60 -36.68
N GLU A 46 9.57 4.49 -36.61
CA GLU A 46 9.61 5.91 -37.06
C GLU A 46 9.33 7.02 -36.00
N ASP A 47 10.45 7.51 -35.46
CA ASP A 47 10.87 8.91 -35.28
C ASP A 47 10.20 9.91 -34.28
N GLU A 48 11.13 10.54 -33.53
CA GLU A 48 11.22 11.92 -33.02
C GLU A 48 10.01 12.74 -32.48
N ASP A 49 10.27 13.30 -31.28
CA ASP A 49 9.96 14.66 -30.78
C ASP A 49 8.54 15.11 -30.36
N GLU A 50 8.51 15.59 -29.10
CA GLU A 50 8.07 16.94 -28.67
C GLU A 50 6.57 17.31 -28.36
N GLU A 51 6.40 17.88 -27.14
CA GLU A 51 5.44 18.90 -26.63
C GLU A 51 3.94 18.63 -26.31
N GLY A 52 3.50 19.26 -25.19
CA GLY A 52 2.12 19.71 -24.92
C GLY A 52 1.45 19.20 -23.61
N GLU A 53 1.67 19.82 -22.43
CA GLU A 53 0.77 20.81 -21.75
C GLU A 53 -0.60 20.21 -21.25
N GLU A 54 -1.20 20.41 -20.06
CA GLU A 54 -1.30 21.50 -19.07
C GLU A 54 -1.92 20.94 -17.74
N GLY A 55 -1.67 21.56 -16.57
CA GLY A 55 -2.72 21.62 -15.51
C GLY A 55 -2.37 21.51 -14.01
N GLU A 56 -1.89 22.61 -13.42
CA GLU A 56 -2.35 23.19 -12.13
C GLU A 56 -2.02 22.53 -10.75
N GLY A 57 -1.05 23.14 -10.04
CA GLY A 57 -1.31 23.75 -8.72
C GLY A 57 -0.98 22.96 -7.44
N ALA A 58 0.25 23.13 -6.94
CA ALA A 58 0.56 23.06 -5.51
C ALA A 58 1.72 24.00 -5.16
N ASP A 59 1.34 25.20 -4.72
CA ASP A 59 2.13 26.13 -3.93
C ASP A 59 2.41 25.50 -2.56
N ASP A 60 3.61 24.96 -2.36
CA ASP A 60 4.30 24.81 -1.07
C ASP A 60 5.70 24.22 -1.35
N SER A 61 6.69 25.08 -1.57
CA SER A 61 8.09 24.67 -1.47
C SER A 61 8.90 25.85 -0.95
N ASP A 62 8.93 25.93 0.37
CA ASP A 62 10.10 26.22 1.20
C ASP A 62 11.37 26.40 0.38
N GLU A 63 11.83 27.64 0.27
CA GLU A 63 13.13 28.02 -0.30
C GLU A 63 14.23 27.55 0.66
N SER A 64 14.47 26.24 0.64
CA SER A 64 15.54 25.59 1.37
C SER A 64 16.84 25.75 0.58
N ASP A 65 17.48 26.89 0.85
CA ASP A 65 18.93 27.03 1.01
C ASP A 65 19.78 26.02 0.20
N SER A 66 19.97 26.31 -1.08
CA SER A 66 21.02 25.66 -1.89
C SER A 66 22.41 26.16 -1.45
N GLU A 67 22.89 25.65 -0.31
CA GLU A 67 24.28 25.76 0.13
C GLU A 67 25.10 24.49 -0.19
N GLU A 68 25.04 23.98 -1.42
CA GLU A 68 26.01 22.99 -1.91
C GLU A 68 26.51 23.34 -3.32
N ASP A 69 27.43 24.31 -3.36
CA ASP A 69 28.80 24.14 -3.90
C ASP A 69 29.44 25.52 -4.05
N GLN A 70 29.53 26.27 -2.94
CA GLN A 70 30.49 27.36 -2.85
C GLN A 70 31.87 26.75 -2.57
N GLY A 71 32.40 25.97 -3.53
CA GLY A 71 33.82 25.62 -3.54
C GLY A 71 34.61 26.89 -3.28
N ASN A 72 35.41 26.91 -2.20
CA ASN A 72 36.00 28.07 -1.53
C ASN A 72 36.59 29.11 -2.49
N LYS A 73 35.73 29.93 -3.11
CA LYS A 73 36.12 30.98 -4.05
C LYS A 73 36.46 32.21 -3.22
N GLY A 74 37.75 32.36 -2.93
CA GLY A 74 38.29 33.53 -2.22
C GLY A 74 39.31 33.19 -1.13
N ALA A 75 39.60 34.17 -0.29
CA ALA A 75 40.61 34.10 0.78
C ALA A 75 40.35 32.98 1.82
N ALA A 76 39.13 32.45 1.90
CA ALA A 76 38.76 31.33 2.74
C ALA A 76 39.47 30.01 2.40
N SER A 77 40.02 29.86 1.18
CA SER A 77 40.87 28.72 0.81
C SER A 77 42.32 28.85 1.32
N VAL A 78 42.79 30.09 1.52
CA VAL A 78 44.16 30.41 1.94
C VAL A 78 44.28 30.49 3.45
N ILE A 79 43.21 30.85 4.14
CA ILE A 79 43.19 30.97 5.61
C ILE A 79 43.11 29.58 6.25
N GLN A 80 44.15 29.21 6.99
CA GLN A 80 44.19 27.97 7.76
C GLN A 80 43.25 28.03 8.96
N ILE A 81 42.17 27.25 8.93
CA ILE A 81 41.20 27.17 10.02
C ILE A 81 41.79 26.28 11.14
N GLN A 82 42.38 26.90 12.16
CA GLN A 82 42.90 26.23 13.37
C GLN A 82 41.83 26.09 14.47
N ASN A 83 40.69 25.49 14.15
CA ASN A 83 39.69 25.17 15.17
C ASN A 83 39.90 23.73 15.66
N PRO A 84 40.33 23.50 16.91
CA PRO A 84 40.64 22.16 17.43
C PRO A 84 39.40 21.24 17.52
N ASN A 85 38.19 21.80 17.56
CA ASN A 85 36.93 21.05 17.54
C ASN A 85 36.36 20.86 16.13
N ARG A 86 37.06 21.33 15.08
CA ARG A 86 36.57 21.22 13.70
C ARG A 86 36.79 19.80 13.18
N VAL A 87 35.69 19.08 13.04
CA VAL A 87 35.68 17.77 12.38
C VAL A 87 35.74 17.97 10.87
N VAL A 88 36.90 17.75 10.27
CA VAL A 88 37.06 17.81 8.80
C VAL A 88 36.52 16.50 8.21
N LYS A 89 35.30 16.55 7.65
CA LYS A 89 34.72 15.43 6.92
C LYS A 89 35.37 15.36 5.54
N LYS A 90 36.10 14.27 5.24
CA LYS A 90 36.60 14.00 3.89
C LYS A 90 35.40 13.60 3.01
N THR A 91 35.25 14.24 1.85
CA THR A 91 34.15 13.97 0.91
C THR A 91 34.23 12.58 0.27
N HIS A 92 35.42 11.97 0.28
CA HIS A 92 35.65 10.63 -0.28
C HIS A 92 36.46 9.77 0.71
N ARG A 93 35.99 8.54 0.95
CA ARG A 93 36.73 7.48 1.66
C ARG A 93 37.10 6.38 0.66
N LYS A 94 38.22 5.70 0.92
CA LYS A 94 38.64 4.54 0.11
C LYS A 94 37.69 3.38 0.39
N VAL A 95 37.22 2.73 -0.67
CA VAL A 95 36.29 1.59 -0.60
C VAL A 95 36.82 0.45 0.29
N ALA A 96 38.14 0.24 0.31
CA ALA A 96 38.79 -0.79 1.13
C ALA A 96 38.79 -0.52 2.65
N GLU A 97 38.39 0.69 3.09
CA GLU A 97 38.32 1.09 4.51
C GLU A 97 36.85 1.18 4.99
N VAL A 98 35.89 0.83 4.13
CA VAL A 98 34.47 0.78 4.49
C VAL A 98 34.18 -0.64 4.97
N ASP A 99 34.06 -0.82 6.28
CA ASP A 99 33.52 -2.06 6.87
C ASP A 99 32.04 -2.18 6.49
N GLU A 100 31.72 -3.07 5.56
CA GLU A 100 30.34 -3.36 5.10
C GLU A 100 29.52 -4.14 6.15
N GLU A 101 30.17 -4.67 7.20
CA GLU A 101 29.51 -5.48 8.23
C GLU A 101 28.64 -4.65 9.19
N GLU A 102 28.94 -3.36 9.34
CA GLU A 102 28.07 -2.42 10.06
C GLU A 102 27.12 -1.73 9.08
N GLY A 103 26.22 -2.51 8.51
CA GLY A 103 25.15 -2.00 7.66
C GLY A 103 24.50 -0.77 8.28
N ALA A 104 24.28 0.27 7.45
CA ALA A 104 23.80 1.58 7.87
C ALA A 104 22.80 1.46 9.02
N GLN A 105 23.22 1.92 10.21
CA GLN A 105 22.39 1.82 11.40
C GLN A 105 21.13 2.62 11.14
N LEU A 106 20.04 1.91 10.79
CA LEU A 106 18.75 2.52 10.53
C LEU A 106 18.46 3.53 11.64
N THR A 107 18.10 4.72 11.22
CA THR A 107 17.78 5.80 12.14
C THR A 107 16.70 5.30 13.10
N ARG A 108 16.65 5.84 14.31
CA ARG A 108 15.69 5.40 15.33
C ARG A 108 14.25 5.38 14.78
N ARG A 109 13.91 6.35 13.94
CA ARG A 109 12.60 6.44 13.26
C ARG A 109 12.36 5.26 12.33
N GLU A 110 13.31 4.93 11.46
CA GLU A 110 13.19 3.81 10.52
C GLU A 110 13.05 2.45 11.24
N LYS A 111 13.74 2.28 12.38
CA LYS A 111 13.61 1.06 13.20
C LYS A 111 12.19 0.92 13.78
N GLU A 112 11.66 1.99 14.35
CA GLU A 112 10.30 2.01 14.91
C GLU A 112 9.23 1.80 13.82
N GLU A 113 9.43 2.36 12.62
CA GLU A 113 8.54 2.14 11.47
C GLU A 113 8.56 0.70 10.96
N LEU A 114 9.74 0.10 10.81
CA LEU A 114 9.88 -1.30 10.43
C LEU A 114 9.28 -2.24 11.48
N GLU A 115 9.45 -1.95 12.76
CA GLU A 115 8.83 -2.72 13.83
C GLU A 115 7.31 -2.61 13.77
N LYS A 116 6.77 -1.40 13.57
CA LYS A 116 5.33 -1.18 13.40
C LYS A 116 4.77 -1.96 12.20
N GLN A 117 5.47 -1.95 11.06
CA GLN A 117 5.10 -2.73 9.89
C GLN A 117 5.13 -4.23 10.16
N ARG A 118 6.18 -4.73 10.82
CA ARG A 118 6.30 -6.14 11.22
C ARG A 118 5.20 -6.55 12.20
N ALA A 119 4.87 -5.70 13.17
CA ALA A 119 3.80 -5.95 14.14
C ALA A 119 2.43 -6.00 13.46
N ALA A 120 2.15 -5.07 12.54
CA ALA A 120 0.91 -5.08 11.74
C ALA A 120 0.81 -6.35 10.89
N ALA A 121 1.87 -6.72 10.19
CA ALA A 121 1.92 -7.96 9.40
C ALA A 121 1.75 -9.21 10.27
N ALA A 122 2.38 -9.25 11.45
CA ALA A 122 2.23 -10.35 12.40
C ALA A 122 0.80 -10.46 12.94
N TYR A 123 0.14 -9.33 13.21
CA TYR A 123 -1.26 -9.30 13.61
C TYR A 123 -2.16 -9.82 12.49
N GLN A 124 -1.99 -9.33 11.26
CA GLN A 124 -2.74 -9.79 10.09
C GLN A 124 -2.55 -11.29 9.86
N LYS A 125 -1.31 -11.78 9.95
CA LYS A 125 -0.99 -13.21 9.85
C LYS A 125 -1.71 -14.02 10.93
N ARG A 126 -1.63 -13.60 12.20
CA ARG A 126 -2.37 -14.28 13.30
C ARG A 126 -3.88 -14.21 13.13
N HIS A 127 -4.40 -13.13 12.54
CA HIS A 127 -5.82 -13.00 12.26
C HIS A 127 -6.26 -13.96 11.16
N ALA A 128 -5.51 -14.03 10.06
CA ALA A 128 -5.73 -14.99 8.97
C ALA A 128 -5.64 -16.45 9.45
N GLU A 129 -4.70 -16.75 10.35
CA GLU A 129 -4.58 -18.06 11.01
C GLU A 129 -5.72 -18.37 11.99
N GLY A 130 -6.64 -17.43 12.24
CA GLY A 130 -7.74 -17.62 13.19
C GLY A 130 -7.31 -17.58 14.65
N LYS A 131 -6.12 -17.04 14.97
CA LYS A 131 -5.58 -17.02 16.34
C LYS A 131 -6.00 -15.80 17.15
N THR A 132 -6.43 -14.72 16.51
CA THR A 132 -6.98 -13.53 17.19
C THR A 132 -8.35 -13.84 17.79
N ALA A 133 -8.71 -13.18 18.89
CA ALA A 133 -10.00 -13.41 19.55
C ALA A 133 -11.19 -13.17 18.59
N GLN A 134 -11.09 -12.15 17.73
CA GLN A 134 -12.06 -11.85 16.71
C GLN A 134 -12.22 -13.00 15.69
N ALA A 135 -11.12 -13.45 15.08
CA ALA A 135 -11.18 -14.51 14.09
C ALA A 135 -11.65 -15.84 14.70
N LYS A 136 -11.29 -16.14 15.96
CA LYS A 136 -11.84 -17.28 16.71
C LYS A 136 -13.35 -17.20 16.88
N ALA A 137 -13.88 -16.02 17.21
CA ALA A 137 -15.31 -15.82 17.36
C ALA A 137 -16.05 -16.00 16.03
N ASP A 138 -15.48 -15.50 14.93
CA ASP A 138 -16.06 -15.65 13.59
C ASP A 138 -16.03 -17.11 13.13
N LEU A 139 -14.93 -17.84 13.37
CA LEU A 139 -14.87 -19.28 13.12
C LEU A 139 -15.88 -20.06 13.97
N ALA A 140 -16.07 -19.70 15.24
CA ALA A 140 -17.07 -20.31 16.10
C ALA A 140 -18.50 -20.07 15.60
N ARG A 141 -18.82 -18.85 15.14
CA ARG A 141 -20.11 -18.53 14.50
C ARG A 141 -20.33 -19.37 13.26
N LEU A 142 -19.32 -19.49 12.39
CA LEU A 142 -19.39 -20.33 11.20
C LEU A 142 -19.56 -21.82 11.55
N ALA A 143 -18.92 -22.31 12.61
CA ALA A 143 -19.08 -23.68 13.08
C ALA A 143 -20.52 -23.97 13.52
N ILE A 144 -21.16 -23.07 14.27
CA ILE A 144 -22.57 -23.20 14.67
C ILE A 144 -23.49 -23.28 13.45
N ILE A 145 -23.27 -22.44 12.43
CA ILE A 145 -24.05 -22.49 11.19
C ILE A 145 -23.84 -23.82 10.46
N LYS A 146 -22.59 -24.31 10.39
CA LYS A 146 -22.30 -25.62 9.79
C LYS A 146 -23.00 -26.76 10.54
N GLN A 147 -23.02 -26.73 11.87
CA GLN A 147 -23.73 -27.70 12.70
C GLN A 147 -25.24 -27.68 12.41
N HIS A 148 -25.88 -26.51 12.45
CA HIS A 148 -27.31 -26.41 12.11
C HIS A 148 -27.63 -26.89 10.69
N ARG A 149 -26.76 -26.63 9.71
CA ARG A 149 -26.94 -27.13 8.34
C ARG A 149 -26.83 -28.65 8.27
N ALA A 150 -25.85 -29.24 8.96
CA ALA A 150 -25.66 -30.68 9.01
C ALA A 150 -26.83 -31.38 9.72
N GLU A 151 -27.28 -30.84 10.86
CA GLU A 151 -28.44 -31.35 11.59
C GLU A 151 -29.72 -31.26 10.75
N ALA A 152 -29.95 -30.15 10.05
CA ALA A 152 -31.10 -30.01 9.16
C ALA A 152 -31.04 -30.98 7.97
N ALA A 153 -29.85 -31.23 7.40
CA ALA A 153 -29.67 -32.22 6.35
C ALA A 153 -29.95 -33.64 6.86
N ALA A 154 -29.36 -34.02 8.00
CA ALA A 154 -29.57 -35.31 8.65
C ALA A 154 -31.05 -35.53 9.00
N ARG A 155 -31.73 -34.51 9.54
CA ARG A 155 -33.17 -34.57 9.82
C ARG A 155 -33.98 -34.79 8.54
N ARG A 156 -33.68 -34.08 7.44
CA ARG A 156 -34.37 -34.31 6.15
C ARG A 156 -34.11 -35.70 5.59
N GLU A 157 -32.91 -36.25 5.74
CA GLU A 157 -32.60 -37.62 5.29
C GLU A 157 -33.31 -38.68 6.14
N ALA A 158 -33.38 -38.50 7.46
CA ALA A 158 -34.14 -39.38 8.34
C ALA A 158 -35.64 -39.36 8.00
N GLU A 159 -36.24 -38.17 7.86
CA GLU A 159 -37.65 -38.02 7.48
C GLU A 159 -37.94 -38.61 6.09
N LYS A 160 -36.99 -38.54 5.14
CA LYS A 160 -37.12 -39.20 3.83
C LYS A 160 -37.09 -40.73 3.96
N LYS A 161 -36.12 -41.27 4.71
CA LYS A 161 -36.02 -42.73 4.94
C LYS A 161 -37.24 -43.30 5.65
N GLU A 162 -37.79 -42.58 6.64
CA GLU A 162 -39.04 -42.99 7.32
C GLU A 162 -40.24 -42.97 6.37
N LYS A 163 -40.35 -41.95 5.51
CA LYS A 163 -41.39 -41.89 4.48
C LYS A 163 -41.27 -43.04 3.48
N GLU A 164 -40.06 -43.34 3.00
CA GLU A 164 -39.79 -44.46 2.09
C GLU A 164 -40.06 -45.82 2.73
N ALA A 165 -39.69 -45.99 4.01
CA ALA A 165 -40.01 -47.22 4.74
C ALA A 165 -41.53 -47.38 4.90
N LYS A 166 -42.25 -46.29 5.21
CA LYS A 166 -43.70 -46.29 5.34
C LYS A 166 -44.43 -46.54 4.01
N THR A 167 -43.94 -46.02 2.89
CA THR A 167 -44.51 -46.32 1.57
C THR A 167 -44.22 -47.77 1.15
N LYS A 168 -43.04 -48.31 1.51
CA LYS A 168 -42.66 -49.69 1.21
C LYS A 168 -43.35 -50.73 2.09
N SER A 169 -43.71 -50.40 3.34
CA SER A 169 -44.47 -51.28 4.23
C SER A 169 -45.99 -51.20 4.03
N GLY A 170 -46.47 -50.15 3.35
CA GLY A 170 -47.88 -49.91 3.06
C GLY A 170 -48.32 -50.36 1.66
N SER A 171 -47.42 -50.93 0.87
CA SER A 171 -47.68 -51.57 -0.43
C SER A 171 -47.43 -53.07 -0.32
#